data_AF-A0A935SM88-F1
#
_entry.id   AF-A0A935SM88-F1
#
_cell.length_a   1.000
_cell.length_b   1.000
_cell.length_c   1.000
_cell.angle_alpha   90.00
_cell.angle_beta   90.00
_cell.angle_gamma   90.00
#
_symmetry.space_group_name_H-M   'P 1'
#
loop_
_entity.id
_entity.type
_entity.pdbx_description
1 polymer ?
#
loop_
_entity_poly.entity_id
_entity_poly.type
_entity_poly.pdbx_seq_one_letter_code
_entity_poly.pdbx_strand_id
1 'polypeptide(L)'
;MKDELLQLEQQRTQLLQKYQPNSRFVRENQERIDQLKKTLAAETANPPQERTYALNDLRRRLESQLVDAQTKLGSLKDREKTLSGQASKLLTDVEFLNTKSIERTAIERKRNISEEAYLLYQKKARENEIGQVLNKEQIMNFVVVDPPRTDGEQKNPKPLLNLVVLLAVGSMAAFAGSIAYDKFTSQETEPQMIVSALEFERRFDIPVLASISHFERSDYIEVRPKSYGSKLPPAVIEAGESGSI
;
A
#
# COMPACT_ATOMS: atom_id res chain seq x y z
N MET A 1 -59.53 61.58 -11.08
CA MET A 1 -59.06 62.07 -12.40
C MET A 1 -60.21 62.21 -13.40
N LYS A 2 -60.83 61.12 -13.89
CA LYS A 2 -61.95 61.22 -14.86
C LYS A 2 -63.21 61.90 -14.29
N ASP A 3 -63.57 61.58 -13.04
CA ASP A 3 -64.75 62.19 -12.39
C ASP A 3 -64.56 63.68 -12.09
N GLU A 4 -63.32 64.08 -11.81
CA GLU A 4 -62.94 65.48 -11.54
C GLU A 4 -62.98 66.32 -12.83
N LEU A 5 -62.62 65.74 -13.98
CA LEU A 5 -62.79 66.38 -15.28
C LEU A 5 -64.27 66.63 -15.61
N LEU A 6 -65.14 65.65 -15.34
CA LEU A 6 -66.57 65.77 -15.56
C LEU A 6 -67.19 66.87 -14.67
N GLN A 7 -66.77 66.95 -13.41
CA GLN A 7 -67.19 68.01 -12.48
C GLN A 7 -66.77 69.40 -12.97
N LEU A 8 -65.53 69.55 -13.46
CA LEU A 8 -65.06 70.83 -14.00
C LEU A 8 -65.82 71.24 -15.28
N GLU A 9 -66.14 70.30 -16.18
CA GLU A 9 -66.93 70.59 -17.38
C GLU A 9 -68.39 70.97 -17.06
N GLN A 10 -68.99 70.34 -16.04
CA GLN A 10 -70.29 70.76 -15.50
C GLN A 10 -70.22 72.16 -14.87
N GLN A 11 -69.17 72.44 -14.10
CA GLN A 11 -68.94 73.75 -13.49
C GLN A 11 -68.74 74.85 -14.55
N ARG A 12 -68.01 74.58 -15.64
CA ARG A 12 -67.91 75.47 -16.81
C ARG A 12 -69.28 75.80 -17.39
N THR A 13 -70.13 74.78 -17.53
CA THR A 13 -71.48 74.94 -18.10
C THR A 13 -72.36 75.81 -17.21
N GLN A 14 -72.26 75.66 -15.89
CA GLN A 14 -72.95 76.52 -14.92
C GLN A 14 -72.40 77.95 -14.90
N LEU A 15 -71.08 78.13 -15.06
CA LEU A 15 -70.44 79.45 -15.12
C LEU A 15 -70.80 80.20 -16.41
N LEU A 16 -70.96 79.51 -17.54
CA LEU A 16 -71.37 80.10 -18.82
C LEU A 16 -72.85 80.54 -18.85
N GLN A 17 -73.71 80.00 -17.97
CA GLN A 17 -75.08 80.48 -17.80
C GLN A 17 -75.16 81.82 -17.06
N LYS A 18 -74.17 82.13 -16.21
CA LYS A 18 -74.19 83.30 -15.31
C LYS A 18 -73.18 84.39 -15.71
N TYR A 19 -72.14 84.04 -16.45
CA TYR A 19 -71.05 84.94 -16.81
C TYR A 19 -70.78 84.90 -18.32
N GLN A 20 -70.29 86.02 -18.86
CA GLN A 20 -69.85 86.06 -20.25
C GLN A 20 -68.67 85.09 -20.49
N PRO A 21 -68.52 84.52 -21.70
CA PRO A 21 -67.46 83.56 -22.02
C PRO A 21 -66.04 84.05 -21.75
N ASN A 22 -65.82 85.36 -21.71
CA ASN A 22 -64.52 85.99 -21.47
C ASN A 22 -64.30 86.41 -19.99
N SER A 23 -65.17 85.99 -19.08
CA SER A 23 -65.04 86.26 -17.65
C SER A 23 -63.87 85.46 -17.04
N ARG A 24 -63.18 86.08 -16.07
CA ARG A 24 -62.03 85.48 -15.35
C ARG A 24 -62.34 84.08 -14.82
N PHE A 25 -63.55 83.85 -14.31
CA PHE A 25 -63.95 82.57 -13.72
C PHE A 25 -64.08 81.44 -14.75
N VAL A 26 -64.55 81.75 -15.96
CA VAL A 26 -64.67 80.77 -17.06
C VAL A 26 -63.29 80.42 -17.60
N ARG A 27 -62.41 81.42 -17.73
CA ARG A 27 -61.02 81.21 -18.18
C ARG A 27 -60.21 80.36 -17.20
N GLU A 28 -60.30 80.65 -15.90
CA GLU A 28 -59.61 79.87 -14.87
C GLU A 28 -60.08 78.41 -14.84
N ASN A 29 -61.38 78.17 -15.01
CA ASN A 29 -61.92 76.81 -15.09
C ASN A 29 -61.48 76.09 -16.39
N GLN A 30 -61.42 76.79 -17.52
CA GLN A 30 -60.91 76.25 -18.78
C GLN A 30 -59.43 75.88 -18.68
N GLU A 31 -58.60 76.72 -18.06
CA GLU A 31 -57.18 76.42 -17.83
C GLU A 31 -57.01 75.15 -16.98
N ARG A 32 -57.83 74.96 -15.94
CA ARG A 32 -57.84 73.74 -15.13
C ARG A 32 -58.29 72.50 -15.93
N ILE A 33 -59.31 72.63 -16.77
CA ILE A 33 -59.74 71.55 -17.67
C ILE A 33 -58.62 71.17 -18.63
N ASP A 34 -57.93 72.15 -19.22
CA ASP A 34 -56.86 71.90 -20.19
C ASP A 34 -55.62 71.27 -19.52
N GLN A 35 -55.28 71.69 -18.30
CA GLN A 35 -54.22 71.07 -17.49
C GLN A 35 -54.58 69.63 -17.11
N LEU A 36 -55.81 69.38 -16.69
CA LEU A 36 -56.26 68.04 -16.30
C LEU A 36 -56.37 67.11 -17.53
N LYS A 37 -56.78 67.62 -18.70
CA LYS A 37 -56.76 66.87 -19.96
C LYS A 37 -55.34 66.53 -20.40
N LYS A 38 -54.38 67.45 -20.24
CA LYS A 38 -52.96 67.21 -20.56
C LYS A 38 -52.34 66.15 -19.66
N THR A 39 -52.61 66.19 -18.35
CA THR A 39 -52.13 65.18 -17.40
C THR A 39 -52.75 63.82 -17.67
N LEU A 40 -54.07 63.76 -17.92
CA LEU A 40 -54.74 62.52 -18.30
C LEU A 40 -54.20 61.96 -19.62
N ALA A 41 -53.96 62.82 -20.63
CA ALA A 41 -53.38 62.41 -21.90
C ALA A 41 -51.95 61.86 -21.71
N ALA A 42 -51.14 62.48 -20.87
CA ALA A 42 -49.80 62.02 -20.52
C ALA A 42 -49.83 60.67 -19.79
N GLU A 43 -50.76 60.47 -18.86
CA GLU A 43 -50.98 59.19 -18.17
C GLU A 43 -51.48 58.09 -19.13
N THR A 44 -52.38 58.42 -20.07
CA THR A 44 -52.84 57.44 -21.07
C THR A 44 -51.79 57.12 -22.13
N ALA A 45 -50.90 58.06 -22.44
CA ALA A 45 -49.80 57.85 -23.39
C ALA A 45 -48.67 57.00 -22.77
N ASN A 46 -48.47 57.09 -21.46
CA ASN A 46 -47.53 56.27 -20.70
C ASN A 46 -48.26 55.56 -19.55
N PRO A 47 -49.04 54.50 -19.84
CA PRO A 47 -49.62 53.70 -18.78
C PRO A 47 -48.49 53.19 -17.88
N PRO A 48 -48.61 53.27 -16.54
CA PRO A 48 -47.60 52.75 -15.64
C PRO A 48 -47.38 51.27 -15.94
N GLN A 49 -46.25 50.95 -16.56
CA GLN A 49 -45.81 49.57 -16.74
C GLN A 49 -45.36 49.06 -15.37
N GLU A 50 -46.19 48.28 -14.70
CA GLU A 50 -45.75 47.42 -13.59
C GLU A 50 -44.76 46.40 -14.16
N ARG A 51 -43.48 46.77 -14.23
CA ARG A 51 -42.40 45.84 -14.53
C ARG A 51 -42.14 45.03 -13.27
N THR A 52 -42.92 43.97 -13.08
CA THR A 52 -42.60 42.95 -12.10
C THR A 52 -41.32 42.27 -12.55
N TYR A 53 -40.19 42.64 -11.94
CA TYR A 53 -38.95 41.87 -12.03
C TYR A 53 -39.16 40.56 -11.27
N ALA A 54 -39.85 39.60 -11.89
CA ALA A 54 -39.96 38.26 -11.35
C ALA A 54 -38.53 37.71 -11.19
N LEU A 55 -38.13 37.43 -9.95
CA LEU A 55 -36.86 36.78 -9.66
C LEU A 55 -36.81 35.50 -10.50
N ASN A 56 -35.68 35.26 -11.18
CA ASN A 56 -35.51 34.05 -11.97
C ASN A 56 -35.47 32.84 -11.01
N ASP A 57 -36.61 32.17 -10.83
CA ASP A 57 -36.78 31.05 -9.91
C ASP A 57 -35.83 29.88 -10.22
N LEU A 58 -35.48 29.68 -11.50
CA LEU A 58 -34.51 28.66 -11.90
C LEU A 58 -33.12 28.98 -11.35
N ARG A 59 -32.67 30.24 -11.48
CA ARG A 59 -31.39 30.68 -10.93
C ARG A 59 -31.33 30.48 -9.42
N ARG A 60 -32.38 30.88 -8.68
CA ARG A 60 -32.44 30.70 -7.21
C ARG A 60 -32.38 29.22 -6.81
N ARG A 61 -33.06 28.34 -7.53
CA ARG A 61 -33.00 26.88 -7.29
C ARG A 61 -31.61 26.32 -7.55
N LEU A 62 -30.95 26.73 -8.64
CA LEU A 62 -29.59 26.28 -8.95
C LEU A 62 -28.56 26.78 -7.93
N GLU A 63 -28.68 28.03 -7.48
CA GLU A 63 -27.84 28.57 -6.41
C GLU A 63 -28.03 27.80 -5.10
N SER A 64 -29.28 27.48 -4.73
CA SER A 64 -29.58 26.62 -3.57
C SER A 64 -28.95 25.24 -3.71
N GLN A 65 -29.13 24.57 -4.86
CA GLN A 65 -28.56 23.25 -5.11
C GLN A 65 -27.03 23.25 -5.07
N LEU A 66 -26.40 24.33 -5.54
CA LEU A 66 -24.95 24.49 -5.48
C LEU A 66 -24.48 24.60 -4.02
N VAL A 67 -25.16 25.42 -3.20
CA VAL A 67 -24.84 25.55 -1.76
C VAL A 67 -25.06 24.22 -1.02
N ASP A 68 -26.13 23.51 -1.33
CA ASP A 68 -26.41 22.18 -0.75
C ASP A 68 -25.32 21.16 -1.14
N ALA A 69 -24.92 21.15 -2.41
CA ALA A 69 -23.86 20.27 -2.91
C ALA A 69 -22.50 20.60 -2.28
N GLN A 70 -22.16 21.88 -2.12
CA GLN A 70 -20.93 22.32 -1.46
C GLN A 70 -20.91 21.91 0.02
N THR A 71 -22.03 22.09 0.72
CA THR A 71 -22.16 21.69 2.13
C THR A 71 -22.01 20.17 2.27
N LYS A 72 -22.66 19.40 1.39
CA LYS A 72 -22.54 17.94 1.37
C LYS A 72 -21.11 17.51 1.09
N LEU A 73 -20.43 18.12 0.13
CA LEU A 73 -19.03 17.87 -0.17
C LEU A 73 -18.13 18.17 1.03
N GLY A 74 -18.34 19.30 1.72
CA GLY A 74 -17.63 19.63 2.96
C GLY A 74 -17.79 18.55 4.02
N SER A 75 -19.04 18.15 4.30
CA SER A 75 -19.33 17.09 5.28
C SER A 75 -18.70 15.74 4.93
N LEU A 76 -18.64 15.39 3.64
CA LEU A 76 -18.02 14.15 3.17
C LEU A 76 -16.50 14.19 3.35
N LYS A 77 -15.86 15.33 3.06
CA LYS A 77 -14.41 15.52 3.29
C LYS A 77 -14.06 15.45 4.77
N ASP A 78 -14.87 16.04 5.63
CA ASP A 78 -14.65 15.98 7.09
C ASP A 78 -14.80 14.54 7.60
N ARG A 79 -15.79 13.81 7.07
CA ARG A 79 -15.97 12.39 7.38
C ARG A 79 -14.81 11.54 6.88
N GLU A 80 -14.34 11.77 5.66
CA GLU A 80 -13.17 11.11 5.09
C GLU A 80 -11.93 11.35 5.97
N LYS A 81 -11.66 12.60 6.34
CA LYS A 81 -10.55 12.97 7.22
C LYS A 81 -10.64 12.32 8.60
N THR A 82 -11.85 12.25 9.16
CA THR A 82 -12.07 11.62 10.46
C THR A 82 -11.83 10.11 10.38
N LEU A 83 -12.38 9.45 9.35
CA LEU A 83 -12.21 8.01 9.14
C LEU A 83 -10.75 7.65 8.83
N SER A 84 -10.05 8.43 8.02
CA SER A 84 -8.63 8.19 7.73
C SER A 84 -7.77 8.39 8.99
N GLY A 85 -8.07 9.39 9.81
CA GLY A 85 -7.44 9.57 11.11
C GLY A 85 -7.69 8.42 12.07
N GLN A 86 -8.91 7.86 12.10
CA GLN A 86 -9.23 6.67 12.89
C GLN A 86 -8.50 5.42 12.38
N ALA A 87 -8.46 5.23 11.06
CA ALA A 87 -7.75 4.11 10.44
C ALA A 87 -6.25 4.17 10.75
N SER A 88 -5.63 5.35 10.66
CA SER A 88 -4.21 5.53 11.01
C SER A 88 -3.95 5.21 12.48
N LYS A 89 -4.82 5.63 13.40
CA LYS A 89 -4.68 5.29 14.83
C LYS A 89 -4.78 3.79 15.07
N LEU A 90 -5.77 3.13 14.47
CA LEU A 90 -5.94 1.68 14.57
C LEU A 90 -4.73 0.92 14.03
N LEU A 91 -4.13 1.38 12.93
CA LEU A 91 -2.91 0.78 12.40
C LEU A 91 -1.74 0.92 13.38
N THR A 92 -1.57 2.09 13.99
CA THR A 92 -0.56 2.30 15.03
C THR A 92 -0.81 1.41 16.26
N ASP A 93 -2.06 1.28 16.69
CA ASP A 93 -2.43 0.42 17.82
C ASP A 93 -2.16 -1.06 17.51
N VAL A 94 -2.45 -1.52 16.29
CA VAL A 94 -2.14 -2.89 15.84
C VAL A 94 -0.64 -3.14 15.84
N GLU A 95 0.15 -2.20 15.33
CA GLU A 95 1.61 -2.30 15.36
C GLU A 95 2.14 -2.36 16.79
N PHE A 96 1.65 -1.48 17.66
CA PHE A 96 1.98 -1.49 19.08
C PHE A 96 1.63 -2.83 19.75
N LEU A 97 0.43 -3.35 19.52
CA LEU A 97 0.02 -4.65 20.06
C LEU A 97 0.87 -5.80 19.52
N ASN A 98 1.27 -5.75 18.25
CA ASN A 98 2.16 -6.75 17.67
C ASN A 98 3.53 -6.74 18.38
N THR A 99 4.14 -5.56 18.56
CA THR A 99 5.41 -5.46 19.32
C THR A 99 5.28 -5.99 20.74
N LYS A 100 4.17 -5.68 21.43
CA LYS A 100 3.89 -6.18 22.78
C LYS A 100 3.66 -7.69 22.81
N SER A 101 3.08 -8.28 21.77
CA SER A 101 2.90 -9.73 21.65
C SER A 101 4.24 -10.47 21.54
N ILE A 102 5.20 -9.90 20.80
CA ILE A 102 6.55 -10.43 20.66
C ILE A 102 7.30 -10.34 22.00
N GLU A 103 7.21 -9.18 22.67
CA GLU A 103 7.79 -8.96 24.00
C GLU A 103 7.23 -9.95 25.02
N ARG A 104 5.90 -10.12 25.06
CA ARG A 104 5.21 -11.09 25.91
C ARG A 104 5.71 -12.50 25.66
N THR A 105 5.79 -12.92 24.40
CA THR A 105 6.28 -14.26 24.01
C THR A 105 7.73 -14.47 24.46
N ALA A 106 8.57 -13.45 24.35
CA ALA A 106 9.96 -13.51 24.81
C ALA A 106 10.06 -13.65 26.34
N ILE A 107 9.22 -12.92 27.09
CA ILE A 107 9.16 -13.01 28.55
C ILE A 107 8.63 -14.39 28.98
N GLU A 108 7.59 -14.91 28.34
CA GLU A 108 7.06 -16.25 28.61
C GLU A 108 8.12 -17.34 28.37
N ARG A 109 8.85 -17.25 27.25
CA ARG A 109 9.96 -18.18 26.99
C ARG A 109 11.04 -18.12 28.07
N LYS A 110 11.44 -16.90 28.48
CA LYS A 110 12.42 -16.72 29.57
C LYS A 110 11.91 -17.32 30.88
N ARG A 111 10.64 -17.07 31.23
CA ARG A 111 10.01 -17.65 32.41
C ARG A 111 10.07 -19.18 32.39
N ASN A 112 9.68 -19.80 31.28
CA ASN A 112 9.67 -21.26 31.14
C ASN A 112 11.09 -21.84 31.29
N ILE A 113 12.10 -21.24 30.63
CA ILE A 113 13.49 -21.66 30.77
C ILE A 113 13.97 -21.55 32.23
N SER A 114 13.65 -20.45 32.91
CA SER A 114 14.01 -20.26 34.33
C SER A 114 13.31 -21.28 35.25
N GLU A 115 12.05 -21.60 34.97
CA GLU A 115 11.29 -22.61 35.71
C GLU A 115 11.88 -24.01 35.52
N GLU A 116 12.17 -24.41 34.28
CA GLU A 116 12.81 -25.68 33.97
C GLU A 116 14.20 -25.80 34.62
N ALA A 117 15.01 -24.74 34.54
CA ALA A 117 16.32 -24.70 35.18
C ALA A 117 16.23 -24.84 36.71
N TYR A 118 15.24 -24.18 37.33
CA TYR A 118 14.99 -24.29 38.77
C TYR A 118 14.59 -25.71 39.18
N LEU A 119 13.66 -26.32 38.44
CA LEU A 119 13.22 -27.70 38.70
C LEU A 119 14.35 -28.70 38.54
N LEU A 120 15.19 -28.55 37.50
CA LEU A 120 16.36 -29.37 37.29
C LEU A 120 17.37 -29.22 38.44
N TYR A 121 17.63 -27.99 38.88
CA TYR A 121 18.52 -27.72 40.01
C TYR A 121 18.03 -28.41 41.28
N GLN A 122 16.74 -28.29 41.60
CA GLN A 122 16.14 -28.95 42.76
C GLN A 122 16.24 -30.48 42.68
N LYS A 123 16.03 -31.05 41.49
CA LYS A 123 16.19 -32.49 41.25
C LYS A 123 17.64 -32.94 41.48
N LYS A 124 18.61 -32.23 40.91
CA LYS A 124 20.04 -32.52 41.06
C LYS A 124 20.52 -32.38 42.50
N ALA A 125 20.02 -31.39 43.24
CA ALA A 125 20.31 -31.24 44.66
C ALA A 125 19.84 -32.47 45.46
N ARG A 126 18.62 -32.96 45.21
CA ARG A 126 18.09 -34.18 45.84
C ARG A 126 18.87 -35.43 45.44
N GLU A 127 19.22 -35.59 44.16
CA GLU A 127 20.06 -36.71 43.69
C GLU A 127 21.43 -36.72 44.39
N ASN A 128 22.05 -35.55 44.55
CA ASN A 128 23.33 -35.40 45.26
C ASN A 128 23.20 -35.74 46.75
N GLU A 129 22.13 -35.30 47.42
CA GLU A 129 21.87 -35.62 48.82
C GLU A 129 21.71 -37.14 49.02
N ILE A 130 20.89 -37.79 48.19
CA ILE A 130 20.72 -39.25 48.20
C ILE A 130 22.04 -39.96 47.92
N GLY A 131 22.80 -39.50 46.92
CA GLY A 131 24.12 -40.06 46.60
C GLY A 131 25.11 -39.92 47.74
N GLN A 132 25.10 -38.81 48.48
CA GLN A 132 25.93 -38.62 49.66
C GLN A 132 25.55 -39.56 50.81
N VAL A 133 24.25 -39.76 51.05
CA VAL A 133 23.76 -40.72 52.06
C VAL A 133 24.18 -42.15 51.69
N LEU A 134 23.95 -42.58 50.44
CA LEU A 134 24.35 -43.90 49.94
C LEU A 134 25.86 -44.15 50.04
N ASN A 135 26.67 -43.14 49.71
CA ASN A 135 28.13 -43.23 49.80
C ASN A 135 28.61 -43.28 51.26
N LYS A 136 27.98 -42.52 52.16
CA LYS A 136 28.27 -42.54 53.61
C LYS A 136 27.93 -43.89 54.25
N GLU A 137 26.86 -44.53 53.80
CA GLU A 137 26.47 -45.87 54.25
C GLU A 137 27.25 -47.00 53.55
N GLN A 138 28.22 -46.69 52.68
CA GLN A 138 29.03 -47.64 51.90
C GLN A 138 28.19 -48.64 51.07
N ILE A 139 26.97 -48.27 50.64
CA ILE A 139 26.08 -49.14 49.85
C ILE A 139 26.40 -49.05 48.36
N MET A 140 27.67 -49.22 47.98
CA MET A 140 28.07 -49.26 46.57
C MET A 140 28.69 -50.63 46.24
N ASN A 141 27.88 -51.47 45.61
CA ASN A 141 28.29 -52.76 45.09
C ASN A 141 28.96 -52.57 43.73
N PHE A 142 30.29 -52.36 43.72
CA PHE A 142 31.06 -52.35 42.48
C PHE A 142 31.46 -53.79 42.13
N VAL A 143 30.87 -54.35 41.07
CA VAL A 143 31.38 -55.56 40.43
C VAL A 143 32.22 -55.11 39.24
N VAL A 144 33.53 -55.38 39.27
CA VAL A 144 34.42 -55.19 38.13
C VAL A 144 34.14 -56.33 37.15
N VAL A 145 33.46 -56.04 36.03
CA VAL A 145 33.03 -57.07 35.06
C VAL A 145 34.07 -57.31 33.96
N ASP A 146 35.00 -56.38 33.69
CA ASP A 146 35.97 -56.56 32.60
C ASP A 146 37.30 -55.81 32.87
N PRO A 147 38.45 -56.50 33.02
CA PRO A 147 39.75 -55.85 33.02
C PRO A 147 40.09 -55.32 31.61
N PRO A 148 40.75 -54.16 31.48
CA PRO A 148 41.01 -53.56 30.17
C PRO A 148 41.88 -54.47 29.30
N ARG A 149 41.31 -55.00 28.21
CA ARG A 149 42.07 -55.69 27.16
C ARG A 149 42.73 -54.67 26.26
N THR A 150 44.05 -54.75 26.13
CA THR A 150 44.86 -53.89 25.28
C THR A 150 45.00 -54.49 23.88
N ASP A 151 43.88 -54.76 23.21
CA ASP A 151 43.89 -55.19 21.81
C ASP A 151 43.53 -54.00 20.92
N GLY A 152 44.39 -52.98 20.99
CA GLY A 152 44.30 -51.77 20.17
C GLY A 152 45.49 -51.73 19.24
N GLU A 153 45.38 -52.37 18.07
CA GLU A 153 46.35 -52.19 17.00
C GLU A 153 46.40 -50.69 16.66
N GLN A 154 47.53 -50.06 16.96
CA GLN A 154 47.69 -48.61 16.87
C GLN A 154 47.71 -48.21 15.39
N LYS A 155 46.52 -47.91 14.83
CA LYS A 155 46.39 -47.37 13.48
C LYS A 155 46.97 -45.96 13.45
N ASN A 156 48.24 -45.86 13.11
CA ASN A 156 48.89 -44.58 12.86
C ASN A 156 48.12 -43.82 11.77
N PRO A 157 47.51 -42.66 12.07
CA PRO A 157 46.86 -41.86 11.04
C PRO A 157 47.93 -41.44 10.04
N LYS A 158 47.65 -41.57 8.73
CA LYS A 158 48.57 -41.12 7.67
C LYS A 158 48.33 -39.63 7.44
N PRO A 159 49.06 -38.69 8.09
CA PRO A 159 48.71 -37.27 8.07
C PRO A 159 48.80 -36.69 6.66
N LEU A 160 49.76 -37.17 5.85
CA LEU A 160 49.93 -36.79 4.45
C LEU A 160 48.72 -37.19 3.60
N LEU A 161 48.18 -38.39 3.79
CA LEU A 161 47.01 -38.86 3.04
C LEU A 161 45.80 -37.98 3.36
N ASN A 162 45.54 -37.72 4.64
CA ASN A 162 44.44 -36.86 5.06
C ASN A 162 44.60 -35.42 4.54
N LEU A 163 45.82 -34.88 4.52
CA LEU A 163 46.10 -33.55 3.99
C LEU A 163 45.82 -33.46 2.49
N VAL A 164 46.26 -34.46 1.70
CA VAL A 164 45.98 -34.50 0.25
C VAL A 164 44.48 -34.61 -0.02
N VAL A 165 43.76 -35.45 0.73
CA VAL A 165 42.29 -35.58 0.59
C VAL A 165 41.59 -34.27 0.97
N LEU A 166 42.00 -33.61 2.06
CA LEU A 166 41.44 -32.33 2.48
C LEU A 166 41.67 -31.24 1.43
N LEU A 167 42.85 -31.20 0.81
CA LEU A 167 43.20 -30.22 -0.22
C LEU A 167 42.42 -30.47 -1.51
N ALA A 168 42.27 -31.74 -1.92
CA ALA A 168 41.46 -32.12 -3.07
C ALA A 168 39.98 -31.77 -2.88
N VAL A 169 39.40 -32.16 -1.73
CA VAL A 169 37.98 -31.87 -1.42
C VAL A 169 37.77 -30.36 -1.22
N GLY A 170 38.69 -29.68 -0.54
CA GLY A 170 38.62 -28.24 -0.28
C GLY A 170 38.72 -27.41 -1.55
N SER A 171 39.62 -27.76 -2.48
CA SER A 171 39.73 -27.08 -3.77
C SER A 171 38.49 -27.29 -4.64
N MET A 172 37.94 -28.50 -4.66
CA MET A 172 36.71 -28.80 -5.40
C MET A 172 35.50 -28.06 -4.82
N ALA A 173 35.39 -28.00 -3.49
CA ALA A 173 34.35 -27.23 -2.80
C ALA A 173 34.51 -25.72 -3.01
N ALA A 174 35.73 -25.19 -3.01
CA ALA A 174 36.00 -23.78 -3.29
C ALA A 174 35.64 -23.40 -4.73
N PHE A 175 35.97 -24.24 -5.71
CA PHE A 175 35.57 -24.04 -7.10
C PHE A 175 34.05 -24.06 -7.27
N ALA A 176 33.38 -25.06 -6.69
CA ALA A 176 31.92 -25.14 -6.72
C ALA A 176 31.26 -23.95 -6.02
N GLY A 177 31.81 -23.53 -4.87
CA GLY A 177 31.36 -22.37 -4.11
C GLY A 177 31.53 -21.06 -4.87
N SER A 178 32.63 -20.89 -5.61
CA SER A 178 32.88 -19.69 -6.44
C SER A 178 31.84 -19.56 -7.56
N ILE A 179 31.56 -20.65 -8.28
CA ILE A 179 30.56 -20.66 -9.35
C ILE A 179 29.14 -20.44 -8.78
N ALA A 180 28.84 -21.05 -7.64
CA ALA A 180 27.56 -20.84 -6.96
C ALA A 180 27.42 -19.38 -6.50
N TYR A 181 28.46 -18.82 -5.87
CA TYR A 181 28.47 -17.44 -5.40
C TYR A 181 28.29 -16.46 -6.57
N ASP A 182 28.97 -16.67 -7.68
CA ASP A 182 28.82 -15.84 -8.88
C ASP A 182 27.38 -15.91 -9.44
N LYS A 183 26.78 -17.11 -9.51
CA LYS A 183 25.39 -17.29 -9.96
C LYS A 183 24.35 -16.69 -9.00
N PHE A 184 24.58 -16.76 -7.69
CA PHE A 184 23.68 -16.16 -6.69
C PHE A 184 23.84 -14.64 -6.60
N THR A 185 25.05 -14.11 -6.82
CA THR A 185 25.36 -12.67 -6.75
C THR A 185 25.10 -11.94 -8.07
N SER A 186 25.05 -12.66 -9.20
CA SER A 186 24.62 -12.14 -10.51
C SER A 186 23.14 -11.70 -10.55
N GLN A 187 22.35 -11.98 -9.51
CA GLN A 187 20.99 -11.48 -9.39
C GLN A 187 20.91 -10.08 -8.73
N GLU A 188 22.00 -9.63 -8.10
CA GLU A 188 22.05 -8.33 -7.38
C GLU A 188 23.18 -7.40 -7.87
N THR A 189 24.03 -7.85 -8.81
CA THR A 189 25.08 -6.99 -9.38
C THR A 189 24.71 -6.61 -10.80
N GLU A 190 24.43 -5.33 -11.02
CA GLU A 190 24.22 -4.74 -12.34
C GLU A 190 25.27 -5.27 -13.33
N PRO A 191 24.87 -5.70 -14.54
CA PRO A 191 25.82 -6.12 -15.56
C PRO A 191 26.78 -4.97 -15.84
N GLN A 192 28.06 -5.15 -15.53
CA GLN A 192 29.14 -4.22 -15.88
C GLN A 192 29.46 -4.22 -17.39
N MET A 193 28.52 -4.69 -18.21
CA MET A 193 28.52 -4.50 -19.66
C MET A 193 27.70 -3.25 -19.95
N ILE A 194 28.35 -2.22 -20.47
CA ILE A 194 27.69 -1.02 -20.99
C ILE A 194 26.93 -1.44 -22.25
N VAL A 195 25.64 -1.74 -22.14
CA VAL A 195 24.80 -2.23 -23.26
C VAL A 195 24.17 -1.08 -24.05
N SER A 196 24.21 0.17 -23.56
CA SER A 196 23.49 1.29 -24.17
C SER A 196 24.32 2.57 -24.25
N ALA A 197 24.34 3.20 -25.44
CA ALA A 197 25.01 4.47 -25.68
C ALA A 197 24.49 5.60 -24.77
N LEU A 198 23.19 5.58 -24.46
CA LEU A 198 22.52 6.58 -23.62
C LEU A 198 22.97 6.51 -22.15
N GLU A 199 23.35 5.33 -21.68
CA GLU A 199 23.77 5.09 -20.30
C GLU A 199 25.22 5.51 -20.05
N PHE A 200 26.06 5.39 -21.09
CA PHE A 200 27.44 5.89 -21.06
C PHE A 200 27.50 7.42 -20.99
N GLU A 201 26.68 8.12 -21.77
CA GLU A 201 26.63 9.60 -21.77
C GLU A 201 26.26 10.15 -20.39
N ARG A 202 25.27 9.56 -19.71
CA ARG A 202 24.83 10.04 -18.39
C ARG A 202 25.86 9.81 -17.28
N ARG A 203 26.66 8.75 -17.38
CA ARG A 203 27.60 8.38 -16.30
C ARG A 203 28.93 9.10 -16.42
N PHE A 204 29.40 9.32 -17.65
CA PHE A 204 30.69 9.93 -17.90
C PHE A 204 30.62 11.37 -18.41
N ASP A 205 29.41 11.88 -18.70
CA ASP A 205 29.15 13.26 -19.17
C ASP A 205 29.94 13.62 -20.45
N ILE A 206 30.19 12.61 -21.28
CA ILE A 206 30.90 12.73 -22.56
C ILE A 206 29.93 12.30 -23.67
N PRO A 207 29.72 13.10 -24.73
CA PRO A 207 28.82 12.74 -25.82
C PRO A 207 29.34 11.51 -26.59
N VAL A 208 28.47 10.54 -26.84
CA VAL A 208 28.77 9.32 -27.59
C VAL A 208 28.61 9.59 -29.08
N LEU A 209 29.73 9.57 -29.80
CA LEU A 209 29.77 9.95 -31.21
C LEU A 209 29.28 8.84 -32.18
N ALA A 210 29.31 7.56 -31.78
CA ALA A 210 28.82 6.43 -32.59
C ALA A 210 28.52 5.20 -31.73
N SER A 211 27.53 4.39 -32.12
CA SER A 211 27.27 3.07 -31.55
C SER A 211 27.00 2.05 -32.67
N ILE A 212 27.48 0.81 -32.50
CA ILE A 212 27.33 -0.27 -33.49
C ILE A 212 26.54 -1.40 -32.83
N SER A 213 25.38 -1.74 -33.38
CA SER A 213 24.55 -2.87 -32.94
C SER A 213 25.06 -4.18 -33.56
N HIS A 214 25.33 -5.19 -32.73
CA HIS A 214 25.74 -6.52 -33.19
C HIS A 214 24.51 -7.41 -33.43
N PHE A 215 24.38 -7.99 -34.63
CA PHE A 215 23.35 -8.98 -34.98
C PHE A 215 24.03 -10.36 -35.08
N GLU A 216 23.61 -11.32 -34.25
CA GLU A 216 24.15 -12.69 -34.26
C GLU A 216 23.19 -13.65 -34.99
N ARG A 217 23.76 -14.53 -35.81
CA ARG A 217 23.12 -15.34 -36.86
C ARG A 217 22.74 -16.73 -36.33
N SER A 218 21.46 -17.08 -36.37
CA SER A 218 20.86 -18.35 -35.91
C SER A 218 21.54 -19.60 -36.49
N ASP A 219 21.77 -20.58 -35.60
CA ASP A 219 22.48 -21.86 -35.79
C ASP A 219 21.85 -22.82 -36.81
N TYR A 220 22.73 -23.59 -37.50
CA TYR A 220 22.36 -24.74 -38.32
C TYR A 220 22.17 -25.99 -37.44
N ILE A 221 21.15 -26.78 -37.78
CA ILE A 221 20.77 -28.05 -37.17
C ILE A 221 21.79 -29.14 -37.53
N GLU A 222 22.41 -29.79 -36.54
CA GLU A 222 23.06 -31.11 -36.73
C GLU A 222 22.33 -32.22 -35.96
N VAL A 223 21.84 -33.18 -36.72
CA VAL A 223 21.03 -34.33 -36.30
C VAL A 223 21.94 -35.44 -35.75
N ARG A 224 21.73 -35.87 -34.50
CA ARG A 224 22.36 -37.07 -33.93
C ARG A 224 21.79 -38.37 -34.53
N PRO A 225 22.61 -39.37 -34.86
CA PRO A 225 22.14 -40.76 -34.91
C PRO A 225 22.29 -41.46 -33.54
N LYS A 226 21.22 -42.16 -33.12
CA LYS A 226 21.17 -43.07 -31.96
C LYS A 226 22.02 -44.32 -32.20
N SER A 227 22.75 -44.78 -31.18
CA SER A 227 23.33 -46.13 -31.16
C SER A 227 22.76 -46.94 -30.00
N TYR A 228 22.37 -48.18 -30.32
CA TYR A 228 21.59 -49.14 -29.54
C TYR A 228 22.51 -50.05 -28.72
N GLY A 229 21.95 -50.69 -27.69
CA GLY A 229 22.67 -51.30 -26.57
C GLY A 229 23.44 -52.61 -26.84
N SER A 230 24.19 -53.03 -25.82
CA SER A 230 24.58 -54.42 -25.60
C SER A 230 24.51 -54.73 -24.10
N LYS A 231 23.64 -55.69 -23.75
CA LYS A 231 23.58 -56.33 -22.42
C LYS A 231 24.54 -57.53 -22.44
N LEU A 232 25.29 -57.74 -21.37
CA LEU A 232 25.89 -59.05 -21.04
C LEU A 232 25.32 -59.54 -19.68
N PRO A 233 24.99 -60.84 -19.53
CA PRO A 233 24.37 -61.41 -18.33
C PRO A 233 25.39 -61.87 -17.25
N PRO A 234 24.96 -62.05 -15.98
CA PRO A 234 25.84 -62.47 -14.88
C PRO A 234 26.04 -63.99 -14.79
N ALA A 235 27.24 -64.39 -14.33
CA ALA A 235 27.64 -65.79 -14.11
C ALA A 235 27.16 -66.32 -12.75
N VAL A 236 26.69 -67.57 -12.76
CA VAL A 236 26.27 -68.39 -11.61
C VAL A 236 27.42 -69.33 -11.22
N ILE A 237 27.74 -69.45 -9.92
CA ILE A 237 28.48 -70.60 -9.38
C ILE A 237 27.81 -71.04 -8.07
N GLU A 238 27.45 -72.32 -8.05
CA GLU A 238 26.73 -73.10 -7.04
C GLU A 238 27.49 -73.33 -5.72
N ALA A 239 26.70 -73.58 -4.68
CA ALA A 239 27.08 -74.05 -3.36
C ALA A 239 27.46 -75.55 -3.37
N GLY A 240 28.53 -75.90 -2.65
CA GLY A 240 28.90 -77.28 -2.35
C GLY A 240 28.58 -77.62 -0.88
N GLU A 241 27.79 -78.68 -0.69
CA GLU A 241 27.46 -79.33 0.57
C GLU A 241 28.15 -80.71 0.62
N SER A 242 28.78 -81.07 1.75
CA SER A 242 29.14 -82.42 2.24
C SER A 242 30.09 -82.22 3.44
N GLY A 243 29.94 -82.75 4.66
CA GLY A 243 29.31 -83.99 5.13
C GLY A 243 30.39 -84.87 5.80
N SER A 244 30.11 -85.41 7.01
CA SER A 244 30.90 -86.29 7.92
C SER A 244 31.81 -85.56 8.94
N ILE A 245 31.79 -85.81 10.26
CA ILE A 245 31.42 -86.97 11.12
C ILE A 245 30.63 -86.47 12.35
#